data_AF-A0A7J7M6W3-F1
#
_entry.id   AF-A0A7J7M6W3-F1
#
_cell.length_a   1.000
_cell.length_b   1.000
_cell.length_c   1.000
_cell.angle_alpha   90.00
_cell.angle_beta   90.00
_cell.angle_gamma   90.00
#
_symmetry.space_group_name_H-M   'P 1'
#
loop_
_entity.id
_entity.type
_entity.pdbx_description
1 polymer ?
#
loop_
_entity_poly.entity_id
_entity_poly.type
_entity_poly.pdbx_seq_one_letter_code
_entity_poly.pdbx_strand_id
1 'polypeptide(L)'
;FTTSIQEEPLHWFHSLPEGSIHNIEQLQKIFIKAYAHNKNNEVNLYSLISLKQAQGEKLGEFSRKFPKLARKVDNLDQKTAVSAFINALLFNCKAKEYLFLKKPKTLDYMIEKVNNYIDLEQMMLEPNKPIKAVHNTMVPSADSNNRSSSDQGDPKRAKTEPERDNNQRLQKPS
;
A
#
# COMPACT_ATOMS: atom_id res chain seq x y z
N PHE A 1 25.17 -1.65 29.67
CA PHE A 1 25.58 -0.31 29.20
C PHE A 1 24.38 0.60 29.20
N THR A 2 24.29 1.53 30.16
CA THR A 2 23.19 2.49 30.32
C THR A 2 23.72 3.87 30.72
N THR A 3 24.85 4.31 30.13
CA THR A 3 25.48 5.61 30.41
C THR A 3 25.21 6.66 29.32
N SER A 4 24.80 6.25 28.12
CA SER A 4 24.68 7.17 26.98
C SER A 4 23.69 8.33 27.17
N ILE A 5 22.64 8.15 27.98
CA ILE A 5 21.63 9.19 28.22
C ILE A 5 22.12 10.26 29.19
N GLN A 6 23.05 9.94 30.09
CA GLN A 6 23.58 10.92 31.05
C GLN A 6 24.70 11.78 30.45
N GLU A 7 25.42 11.28 29.46
CA GLU A 7 26.56 11.98 28.86
C GLU A 7 26.13 13.12 27.91
N GLU A 8 25.08 12.93 27.12
CA GLU A 8 24.65 13.92 26.12
C GLU A 8 24.08 15.22 26.73
N PRO A 9 23.13 15.19 27.70
CA PRO A 9 22.64 16.38 28.38
C PRO A 9 23.70 17.06 29.23
N LEU A 10 24.61 16.29 29.81
CA LEU A 10 25.71 16.81 30.61
C LEU A 10 26.73 17.54 29.73
N HIS A 11 27.11 16.94 28.60
CA HIS A 11 28.01 17.55 27.63
C HIS A 11 27.40 18.85 27.05
N TRP A 12 26.11 18.84 26.71
CA TRP A 12 25.40 20.06 26.30
C TRP A 12 25.46 21.15 27.37
N PHE A 13 25.17 20.81 28.62
CA PHE A 13 25.17 21.78 29.72
C PHE A 13 26.55 22.42 29.92
N HIS A 14 27.63 21.62 29.82
CA HIS A 14 29.00 22.10 29.89
C HIS A 14 29.46 22.91 28.67
N SER A 15 28.75 22.82 27.54
CA SER A 15 29.02 23.62 26.34
C SER A 15 28.42 25.03 26.37
N LEU A 16 27.63 25.36 27.41
CA LEU A 16 27.01 26.67 27.55
C LEU A 16 28.05 27.74 27.94
N PRO A 17 27.97 28.98 27.43
CA PRO A 17 28.86 30.05 27.84
C PRO A 17 28.77 30.33 29.34
N GLU A 18 29.89 30.68 29.95
CA GLU A 18 29.93 31.05 31.37
C GLU A 18 29.05 32.30 31.62
N GLY A 19 28.29 32.29 32.71
CA GLY A 19 27.34 33.35 33.02
C GLY A 19 26.07 33.38 32.15
N SER A 20 25.83 32.37 31.30
CA SER A 20 24.60 32.31 30.47
C SER A 20 23.32 31.95 31.25
N ILE A 21 23.45 31.40 32.45
CA ILE A 21 22.32 30.96 33.29
C ILE A 21 22.36 31.72 34.62
N HIS A 22 21.38 32.60 34.84
CA HIS A 22 21.24 33.40 36.05
C HIS A 22 20.14 32.87 36.98
N ASN A 23 19.25 32.01 36.46
CA ASN A 23 18.20 31.38 37.23
C ASN A 23 17.70 30.09 36.54
N ILE A 24 16.91 29.32 37.29
CA ILE A 24 16.37 28.03 36.82
C ILE A 24 15.43 28.19 35.61
N GLU A 25 14.71 29.31 35.50
CA GLU A 25 13.82 29.57 34.36
C GLU A 25 14.62 29.76 33.05
N GLN A 26 15.77 30.43 33.10
CA GLN A 26 16.68 30.57 31.97
C GLN A 26 17.24 29.21 31.55
N LEU A 27 17.69 28.40 32.51
CA LEU A 27 18.13 27.03 32.25
C LEU A 27 17.02 26.22 31.56
N GLN A 28 15.78 26.29 32.06
CA GLN A 28 14.64 25.60 31.47
C GLN A 28 14.38 26.04 30.03
N LYS A 29 14.43 27.36 29.75
CA LYS A 29 14.23 27.90 28.40
C LYS A 29 15.31 27.42 27.42
N ILE A 30 16.57 27.43 27.83
CA ILE A 30 17.70 26.99 26.98
C ILE A 30 17.66 25.48 26.79
N PHE A 31 17.34 24.72 27.84
CA PHE A 31 17.17 23.26 27.77
C PHE A 31 16.04 22.87 26.80
N ILE A 32 14.86 23.49 26.92
CA ILE A 32 13.76 23.25 25.98
C ILE A 32 14.19 23.63 24.56
N LYS A 33 14.90 24.74 24.36
CA LYS A 33 15.38 25.13 23.03
C LYS A 33 16.36 24.11 22.44
N ALA A 34 17.26 23.57 23.26
CA ALA A 34 18.25 22.58 22.84
C ALA A 34 17.63 21.22 22.53
N TYR A 35 16.63 20.80 23.31
CA TYR A 35 16.03 19.46 23.23
C TYR A 35 14.60 19.45 22.64
N ALA A 36 14.07 20.58 22.20
CA ALA A 36 12.75 20.66 21.54
C ALA A 36 12.69 19.77 20.29
N HIS A 37 13.81 19.60 19.59
CA HIS A 37 13.87 18.76 18.40
C HIS A 37 13.79 17.26 18.74
N ASN A 38 14.29 16.83 19.91
CA ASN A 38 14.17 15.45 20.38
C ASN A 38 12.74 15.12 20.81
N LYS A 39 11.98 16.09 21.33
CA LYS A 39 10.59 15.89 21.76
C LYS A 39 9.56 15.88 20.63
N ASN A 40 9.92 16.41 19.44
CA ASN A 40 8.97 16.66 18.34
C ASN A 40 8.89 15.55 17.28
N ASN A 41 9.69 14.49 17.39
CA ASN A 41 9.78 13.48 16.33
C ASN A 41 9.13 12.12 16.69
N GLU A 42 8.78 11.89 17.96
CA GLU A 42 8.05 10.70 18.36
C GLU A 42 6.56 10.85 18.05
N VAL A 43 6.14 10.25 16.93
CA VAL A 43 4.72 10.10 16.62
C VAL A 43 4.14 9.07 17.59
N ASN A 44 3.37 9.53 18.57
CA ASN A 44 2.71 8.65 19.52
C ASN A 44 1.29 8.25 19.07
N LEU A 45 0.70 7.28 19.77
CA LEU A 45 -0.66 6.81 19.51
C LEU A 45 -1.68 7.96 19.53
N TYR A 46 -1.53 8.93 20.44
CA TYR A 46 -2.41 10.08 20.54
C TYR A 46 -2.43 10.93 19.26
N SER A 47 -1.26 11.16 18.66
CA SER A 47 -1.10 11.88 17.41
C SER A 47 -1.80 11.15 16.26
N LEU A 48 -1.75 9.81 16.25
CA LEU A 48 -2.41 8.99 15.25
C LEU A 48 -3.94 9.01 15.39
N ILE A 49 -4.50 8.82 16.59
CA ILE A 49 -5.96 8.79 16.79
C ILE A 49 -6.63 10.16 16.59
N SER A 50 -5.86 11.23 16.82
CA SER A 50 -6.29 12.62 16.59
C SER A 50 -6.28 12.99 15.12
N LEU A 51 -5.55 12.25 14.27
CA LEU A 51 -5.58 12.44 12.83
C LEU A 51 -6.99 12.11 12.31
N LYS A 52 -7.64 13.09 11.70
CA LYS A 52 -8.95 12.93 11.02
C LYS A 52 -8.81 13.26 9.54
N GLN A 53 -9.65 12.64 8.72
CA GLN A 53 -9.84 13.05 7.34
C GLN A 53 -10.47 14.46 7.35
N ALA A 54 -9.84 15.41 6.67
CA ALA A 54 -10.35 16.78 6.63
C ALA A 54 -11.57 16.89 5.72
N GLN A 55 -12.41 17.90 5.95
CA GLN A 55 -13.54 18.17 5.07
C GLN A 55 -13.03 18.56 3.68
N GLY A 56 -13.49 17.86 2.64
CA GLY A 56 -13.00 18.03 1.26
C GLY A 56 -11.71 17.29 0.92
N GLU A 57 -11.03 16.65 1.89
CA GLU A 57 -9.88 15.78 1.62
C GLU A 57 -10.37 14.49 0.93
N LYS A 58 -9.76 14.16 -0.22
CA LYS A 58 -10.10 12.93 -0.94
C LYS A 58 -9.67 11.71 -0.14
N LEU A 59 -10.50 10.67 -0.14
CA LEU A 59 -10.19 9.41 0.55
C LEU A 59 -8.82 8.84 0.17
N GLY A 60 -8.46 8.90 -1.12
CA GLY A 60 -7.16 8.44 -1.59
C GLY A 60 -5.96 9.24 -1.07
N GLU A 61 -6.13 10.53 -0.76
CA GLU A 61 -5.07 11.34 -0.15
C GLU A 61 -4.89 10.96 1.31
N PHE A 62 -6.01 10.87 2.03
CA PHE A 62 -6.02 10.46 3.42
C PHE A 62 -5.43 9.05 3.61
N SER A 63 -5.82 8.09 2.75
CA SER A 63 -5.36 6.70 2.81
C SER A 63 -3.88 6.51 2.53
N ARG A 64 -3.24 7.47 1.83
CA ARG A 64 -1.77 7.48 1.65
C ARG A 64 -1.03 8.11 2.83
N LYS A 65 -1.66 9.06 3.53
CA LYS A 65 -1.07 9.78 4.66
C LYS A 65 -1.11 8.96 5.96
N PHE A 66 -2.26 8.36 6.27
CA PHE A 66 -2.47 7.68 7.54
C PHE A 66 -1.46 6.54 7.80
N PRO A 67 -1.21 5.60 6.87
CA PRO A 67 -0.27 4.50 7.13
C PRO A 67 1.18 4.96 7.34
N LYS A 68 1.58 6.08 6.72
CA LYS A 68 2.89 6.69 6.95
C LYS A 68 3.05 7.19 8.38
N LEU A 69 1.97 7.73 8.96
CA LEU A 69 1.96 8.15 10.35
C LEU A 69 1.88 6.95 11.29
N ALA A 70 1.02 5.98 10.99
CA ALA A 70 0.85 4.76 11.79
C ALA A 70 2.16 3.97 11.96
N ARG A 71 2.97 3.85 10.89
CA ARG A 71 4.27 3.15 10.94
C ARG A 71 5.33 3.85 11.80
N LYS A 72 5.12 5.10 12.19
CA LYS A 72 6.02 5.85 13.09
C LYS A 72 5.64 5.70 14.57
N VAL A 73 4.52 5.04 14.86
CA VAL A 73 4.07 4.77 16.24
C VAL A 73 4.66 3.45 16.69
N ASP A 74 5.46 3.50 17.76
CA ASP A 74 6.05 2.31 18.35
C ASP A 74 5.00 1.37 18.94
N ASN A 75 5.23 0.06 18.78
CA ASN A 75 4.39 -1.01 19.32
C ASN A 75 2.89 -0.91 18.98
N LEU A 76 2.56 -0.30 17.83
CA LEU A 76 1.18 -0.18 17.38
C LEU A 76 0.62 -1.53 16.88
N ASP A 77 -0.41 -2.04 17.57
CA ASP A 77 -1.16 -3.21 17.11
C ASP A 77 -1.94 -2.91 15.82
N GLN A 78 -1.98 -3.91 14.93
CA GLN A 78 -2.62 -3.81 13.62
C GLN A 78 -4.13 -3.56 13.72
N LYS A 79 -4.82 -4.20 14.68
CA LYS A 79 -6.28 -3.98 14.84
C LYS A 79 -6.57 -2.57 15.33
N THR A 80 -5.74 -2.07 16.23
CA THR A 80 -5.80 -0.69 16.75
C THR A 80 -5.57 0.31 15.62
N ALA A 81 -4.57 0.08 14.76
CA ALA A 81 -4.30 0.92 13.60
C ALA A 81 -5.48 0.97 12.61
N VAL A 82 -6.08 -0.19 12.33
CA VAL A 82 -7.26 -0.28 11.45
C VAL A 82 -8.47 0.42 12.07
N SER A 83 -8.73 0.21 13.35
CA SER A 83 -9.84 0.87 14.07
C SER A 83 -9.65 2.40 14.06
N ALA A 84 -8.44 2.86 14.36
CA ALA A 84 -8.10 4.28 14.31
C ALA A 84 -8.33 4.87 12.91
N PHE A 85 -7.95 4.16 11.85
CA PHE A 85 -8.21 4.59 10.47
C PHE A 85 -9.70 4.76 10.20
N ILE A 86 -10.51 3.73 10.50
CA ILE A 86 -11.96 3.76 10.26
C ILE A 86 -12.61 4.90 11.06
N ASN A 87 -12.18 5.12 12.30
CA ASN A 87 -12.65 6.21 13.16
C ASN A 87 -12.14 7.60 12.75
N ALA A 88 -11.11 7.66 11.90
CA ALA A 88 -10.56 8.89 11.38
C ALA A 88 -11.27 9.39 10.11
N LEU A 89 -11.92 8.49 9.37
CA LEU A 89 -12.71 8.85 8.19
C LEU A 89 -13.89 9.76 8.56
N LEU A 90 -14.33 10.59 7.60
CA LEU A 90 -15.51 11.45 7.77
C LEU A 90 -16.76 10.62 8.12
N PHE A 91 -17.65 11.16 8.94
CA PHE A 91 -18.84 10.45 9.42
C PHE A 91 -19.70 9.91 8.25
N ASN A 92 -19.88 10.70 7.21
CA ASN A 92 -20.66 10.38 6.01
C ASN A 92 -19.85 9.67 4.90
N CYS A 93 -18.63 9.20 5.17
CA CYS A 93 -17.81 8.51 4.18
C CYS A 93 -18.33 7.08 3.96
N LYS A 94 -18.91 6.80 2.79
CA LYS A 94 -19.42 5.47 2.39
C LYS A 94 -18.37 4.36 2.45
N ALA A 95 -17.08 4.70 2.34
CA ALA A 95 -16.01 3.73 2.51
C ALA A 95 -16.00 3.09 3.92
N LYS A 96 -16.57 3.73 4.94
CA LYS A 96 -16.73 3.13 6.28
C LYS A 96 -17.59 1.86 6.23
N GLU A 97 -18.73 1.92 5.56
CA GLU A 97 -19.65 0.78 5.41
C GLU A 97 -18.97 -0.36 4.65
N TYR A 98 -18.28 -0.03 3.57
CA TYR A 98 -17.52 -0.99 2.78
C TYR A 98 -16.42 -1.67 3.61
N LEU A 99 -15.65 -0.91 4.39
CA LEU A 99 -14.59 -1.45 5.25
C LEU A 99 -15.17 -2.27 6.41
N PHE A 100 -16.32 -1.87 6.97
CA PHE A 100 -17.02 -2.64 8.00
C PHE A 100 -17.40 -4.03 7.48
N LEU A 101 -17.88 -4.12 6.24
CA LEU A 101 -18.21 -5.40 5.61
C LEU A 101 -16.97 -6.27 5.35
N LYS A 102 -15.87 -5.66 4.89
CA LYS A 102 -14.64 -6.39 4.57
C LYS A 102 -13.82 -6.80 5.80
N LYS A 103 -14.05 -6.18 6.96
CA LYS A 103 -13.40 -6.48 8.25
C LYS A 103 -11.87 -6.60 8.14
N PRO A 104 -11.17 -5.55 7.67
CA PRO A 104 -9.73 -5.60 7.56
C PRO A 104 -9.06 -5.86 8.91
N LYS A 105 -8.00 -6.68 8.92
CA LYS A 105 -7.26 -7.04 10.14
C LYS A 105 -5.87 -6.41 10.20
N THR A 106 -5.36 -5.92 9.08
CA THR A 106 -4.02 -5.34 8.94
C THR A 106 -4.09 -4.04 8.16
N LEU A 107 -3.10 -3.16 8.36
CA LEU A 107 -2.98 -1.90 7.63
C LEU A 107 -2.90 -2.12 6.12
N ASP A 108 -2.10 -3.10 5.66
CA ASP A 108 -1.90 -3.33 4.22
C ASP A 108 -3.18 -3.84 3.55
N TYR A 109 -3.90 -4.77 4.19
CA TYR A 109 -5.18 -5.25 3.68
C TYR A 109 -6.25 -4.14 3.69
N MET A 110 -6.23 -3.25 4.70
CA MET A 110 -7.10 -2.08 4.72
C MET A 110 -6.82 -1.14 3.54
N ILE A 111 -5.55 -0.85 3.24
CA ILE A 111 -5.16 0.00 2.10
C ILE A 111 -5.64 -0.62 0.78
N GLU A 112 -5.44 -1.92 0.60
CA GLU A 112 -5.94 -2.65 -0.58
C GLU A 112 -7.46 -2.47 -0.74
N LYS A 113 -8.22 -2.62 0.34
CA LYS A 113 -9.68 -2.43 0.29
C LYS A 113 -10.09 -1.00 0.02
N VAL A 114 -9.39 -0.01 0.57
CA VAL A 114 -9.65 1.40 0.23
C VAL A 114 -9.40 1.66 -1.24
N ASN A 115 -8.33 1.13 -1.83
CA ASN A 115 -8.05 1.30 -3.26
C ASN A 115 -9.14 0.64 -4.12
N ASN A 116 -9.54 -0.59 -3.79
CA ASN A 116 -10.65 -1.26 -4.47
C ASN A 116 -11.96 -0.45 -4.38
N TYR A 117 -12.24 0.18 -3.23
CA TYR A 117 -13.41 1.06 -3.10
C TYR A 117 -13.31 2.30 -4.00
N ILE A 118 -12.13 2.93 -4.06
CA ILE A 118 -11.91 4.09 -4.93
C ILE A 118 -12.12 3.72 -6.40
N ASP A 119 -11.63 2.55 -6.82
CA ASP A 119 -11.82 2.06 -8.19
C ASP A 119 -13.29 1.74 -8.49
N LEU A 120 -14.00 1.11 -7.54
CA LEU A 120 -15.44 0.86 -7.66
C LEU A 120 -16.25 2.15 -7.76
N GLU A 121 -15.93 3.14 -6.92
CA GLU A 121 -16.60 4.45 -6.93
C GLU A 121 -16.36 5.17 -8.27
N GLN A 122 -15.14 5.10 -8.81
CA GLN A 122 -14.83 5.64 -10.14
C GLN A 122 -15.59 4.90 -11.25
N MET A 123 -15.66 3.58 -11.21
CA MET A 123 -16.40 2.79 -12.21
C MET A 123 -17.89 3.14 -12.23
N MET A 124 -18.50 3.38 -11.06
CA MET A 124 -19.90 3.78 -10.96
C MET A 124 -20.17 5.20 -11.49
N LEU A 125 -19.17 6.09 -11.43
CA LEU A 125 -19.26 7.47 -11.92
C LEU A 125 -18.93 7.59 -13.41
N GLU A 126 -17.98 6.79 -13.91
CA GLU A 126 -17.53 6.81 -15.30
C GLU A 126 -17.40 5.38 -15.87
N PRO A 127 -18.52 4.74 -16.27
CA PRO A 127 -18.52 3.33 -16.70
C PRO A 127 -17.69 3.03 -17.96
N ASN A 128 -17.21 4.05 -18.68
CA ASN A 128 -16.45 3.92 -19.93
C ASN A 128 -14.93 4.11 -19.77
N LYS A 129 -14.39 4.28 -18.56
CA LYS A 129 -12.93 4.42 -18.35
C LYS A 129 -12.28 3.09 -17.91
N PRO A 130 -11.18 2.66 -18.54
CA PRO A 130 -10.47 1.45 -18.11
C PRO A 130 -9.82 1.65 -16.73
N ILE A 131 -10.05 0.71 -15.83
CA ILE A 131 -9.42 0.66 -14.50
C ILE A 131 -7.92 0.47 -14.68
N LYS A 132 -7.10 1.24 -13.95
CA LYS A 132 -5.65 1.04 -13.92
C LYS A 132 -5.36 -0.26 -13.17
N ALA A 133 -5.20 -1.35 -13.90
CA ALA A 133 -4.77 -2.63 -13.33
C ALA A 133 -3.41 -2.46 -12.65
N VAL A 134 -3.37 -2.58 -11.32
CA VAL A 134 -2.12 -2.84 -10.61
C VAL A 134 -1.75 -4.28 -10.91
N HIS A 135 -0.87 -4.46 -11.89
CA HIS A 135 -0.24 -5.73 -12.21
C HIS A 135 0.37 -6.37 -10.95
N ASN A 136 -0.29 -7.41 -10.43
CA ASN A 136 0.46 -8.48 -9.77
C ASN A 136 0.97 -9.37 -10.91
N THR A 137 2.25 -9.22 -11.25
CA THR A 137 2.95 -10.10 -12.16
C THR A 137 3.01 -11.50 -11.55
N MET A 138 2.01 -12.33 -11.80
CA MET A 138 2.24 -13.77 -11.87
C MET A 138 2.95 -14.03 -13.19
N VAL A 139 4.23 -14.33 -13.11
CA VAL A 139 5.06 -14.76 -14.24
C VAL A 139 4.49 -16.09 -14.75
N PRO A 140 4.07 -16.24 -16.01
CA PRO A 140 3.91 -17.55 -16.62
C PRO A 140 5.31 -18.00 -17.06
N SER A 141 5.86 -18.99 -16.35
CA SER A 141 7.07 -19.68 -16.80
C SER A 141 6.71 -20.54 -18.01
N ALA A 142 6.94 -20.02 -19.21
CA ALA A 142 6.86 -20.76 -20.46
C ALA A 142 8.28 -20.99 -20.97
N ASP A 143 8.90 -22.10 -20.57
CA ASP A 143 10.06 -22.64 -21.28
C ASP A 143 9.59 -23.74 -22.22
N SER A 144 9.38 -23.34 -23.48
CA SER A 144 9.49 -24.26 -24.62
C SER A 144 10.94 -24.29 -25.05
N ASN A 145 11.56 -25.46 -25.10
CA ASN A 145 12.66 -25.69 -26.03
C ASN A 145 12.71 -27.15 -26.49
N ASN A 146 12.40 -27.31 -27.78
CA ASN A 146 12.52 -28.50 -28.58
C ASN A 146 13.90 -28.51 -29.25
N ARG A 147 14.69 -29.57 -29.12
CA ARG A 147 15.82 -29.89 -30.02
C ARG A 147 15.90 -31.39 -30.29
N SER A 148 15.61 -31.70 -31.55
CA SER A 148 15.81 -32.86 -32.42
C SER A 148 16.82 -33.96 -32.04
N SER A 149 16.47 -35.23 -32.34
CA SER A 149 17.00 -36.01 -33.49
C SER A 149 16.88 -37.54 -33.31
N SER A 150 16.86 -38.25 -34.45
CA SER A 150 16.90 -39.71 -34.73
C SER A 150 15.52 -40.40 -34.83
N ASP A 151 15.23 -41.26 -35.80
CA ASP A 151 15.86 -41.71 -37.05
C ASP A 151 14.86 -42.61 -37.81
N GLN A 152 15.08 -42.77 -39.11
CA GLN A 152 14.63 -43.88 -39.98
C GLN A 152 13.13 -44.11 -40.28
N GLY A 153 12.76 -44.01 -41.58
CA GLY A 153 11.61 -44.76 -42.12
C GLY A 153 10.92 -44.21 -43.37
N ASP A 154 11.61 -44.10 -44.51
CA ASP A 154 11.00 -44.10 -45.85
C ASP A 154 10.22 -45.42 -46.11
N PRO A 155 9.15 -45.47 -46.93
CA PRO A 155 9.37 -45.40 -48.38
C PRO A 155 8.23 -44.83 -49.27
N LYS A 156 8.67 -44.17 -50.34
CA LYS A 156 8.30 -44.37 -51.77
C LYS A 156 6.85 -44.14 -52.28
N ARG A 157 6.82 -43.18 -53.22
CA ARG A 157 6.43 -43.30 -54.66
C ARG A 157 5.00 -42.86 -55.05
N ALA A 158 5.02 -41.81 -55.87
CA ALA A 158 3.95 -41.18 -56.64
C ALA A 158 3.16 -42.10 -57.57
N LYS A 159 1.87 -41.76 -57.80
CA LYS A 159 1.17 -41.78 -59.10
C LYS A 159 0.02 -40.75 -59.16
N THR A 160 0.04 -39.97 -60.24
CA THR A 160 -1.04 -39.33 -61.05
C THR A 160 -2.36 -40.11 -61.10
N GLU A 161 -3.57 -39.61 -61.38
CA GLU A 161 -4.22 -38.30 -61.68
C GLU A 161 -5.77 -38.59 -61.64
N PRO A 162 -6.70 -37.78 -62.19
CA PRO A 162 -7.91 -37.33 -61.50
C PRO A 162 -9.22 -38.04 -61.93
N GLU A 163 -10.30 -37.94 -61.16
CA GLU A 163 -11.65 -38.07 -61.74
C GLU A 163 -12.72 -37.28 -60.99
N ARG A 164 -13.68 -36.83 -61.81
CA ARG A 164 -14.71 -35.81 -61.58
C ARG A 164 -15.92 -36.31 -60.80
N ASP A 165 -16.70 -35.30 -60.39
CA ASP A 165 -18.16 -35.30 -60.17
C ASP A 165 -18.67 -36.19 -59.02
N ASN A 166 -19.38 -35.59 -58.05
CA ASN A 166 -20.77 -35.20 -58.28
C ASN A 166 -21.38 -34.59 -57.00
N ASN A 167 -21.96 -33.41 -57.18
CA ASN A 167 -23.11 -32.81 -56.50
C ASN A 167 -23.49 -33.18 -55.05
N GLN A 168 -23.49 -32.11 -54.24
CA GLN A 168 -24.63 -31.60 -53.46
C GLN A 168 -25.54 -32.63 -52.74
N ARG A 169 -25.51 -32.58 -51.41
CA ARG A 169 -26.78 -32.42 -50.68
C ARG A 169 -26.63 -31.59 -49.42
N LEU A 170 -27.49 -30.58 -49.37
CA LEU A 170 -27.73 -29.65 -48.30
C LEU A 170 -28.26 -30.31 -47.01
N GLN A 171 -27.83 -29.71 -45.90
CA GLN A 171 -28.58 -29.33 -44.69
C GLN A 171 -29.07 -30.39 -43.67
N LYS A 172 -28.70 -30.04 -42.42
CA LYS A 172 -29.23 -30.38 -41.09
C LYS A 172 -30.73 -30.01 -40.94
N PRO A 173 -31.28 -29.94 -39.71
CA PRO A 173 -31.53 -30.95 -38.67
C PRO A 173 -33.05 -31.01 -38.35
N SER A 174 -33.45 -31.87 -37.40
CA SER A 174 -34.44 -31.47 -36.39
C SER A 174 -34.30 -32.32 -35.13
#